data_AF-A0A6G0XDZ1-F1
#
_entry.id   AF-A0A6G0XDZ1-F1
#
_cell.length_a   1.000
_cell.length_b   1.000
_cell.length_c   1.000
_cell.angle_alpha   90.00
_cell.angle_beta   90.00
_cell.angle_gamma   90.00
#
_symmetry.space_group_name_H-M   'P 1'
#
loop_
_entity.id
_entity.type
_entity.pdbx_description
1 polymer ?
#
loop_
_entity_poly.entity_id
_entity_poly.type
_entity_poly.pdbx_seq_one_letter_code
_entity_poly.pdbx_strand_id
1 'polypeptide(L)'
;MTKCLFNECSNTAEPHSVKCKFHRSRSKCVEANCLNQAYARGRCVRHGAKKRCIVEACAQNRRFGGFCSKHAQNHRKKKCGVDGCERQPHAKGKCVRHGGGRFCKTEGCTAHARIGAFCARHADKDSQRKKANLEPITAQKLEAPDELDLAILNDLTRDIDYMTPPFNYISTSSPISEICGGFKLDLTMQ
;
A
#
# COMPACT_ATOMS: atom_id res chain seq x y z
N MET A 1 17.97 3.93 -18.18
CA MET A 1 17.15 4.06 -16.96
C MET A 1 16.18 2.89 -16.88
N THR A 2 16.30 2.04 -15.88
CA THR A 2 15.41 0.88 -15.69
C THR A 2 14.11 1.31 -15.03
N LYS A 3 12.98 0.75 -15.49
CA LYS A 3 11.67 1.01 -14.88
C LYS A 3 11.53 0.22 -13.58
N CYS A 4 10.67 0.71 -12.69
CA CYS A 4 10.34 0.01 -11.46
C CYS A 4 9.80 -1.41 -11.73
N LEU A 5 10.17 -2.36 -10.86
CA LEU A 5 9.79 -3.78 -10.90
C LEU A 5 8.28 -4.04 -10.93
N PHE A 6 7.48 -3.16 -10.32
CA PHE A 6 6.05 -3.39 -10.18
C PHE A 6 5.33 -3.22 -11.51
N ASN A 7 4.40 -4.13 -11.81
CA ASN A 7 3.56 -4.07 -13.00
C ASN A 7 2.93 -2.68 -13.15
N GLU A 8 2.99 -2.16 -14.39
CA GLU A 8 2.37 -0.88 -14.78
C GLU A 8 2.93 0.36 -14.06
N CYS A 9 4.05 0.25 -13.35
CA CYS A 9 4.71 1.41 -12.75
C CYS A 9 5.57 2.14 -13.79
N SER A 10 5.19 3.37 -14.13
CA SER A 10 5.93 4.23 -15.06
C SER A 10 7.15 4.92 -14.45
N ASN A 11 7.34 4.83 -13.13
CA ASN A 11 8.44 5.50 -12.45
C ASN A 11 9.77 4.76 -12.68
N THR A 12 10.85 5.53 -12.80
CA THR A 12 12.22 5.03 -12.87
C THR A 12 12.61 4.40 -11.53
N ALA A 13 13.37 3.30 -11.59
CA ALA A 13 13.95 2.70 -10.40
C ALA A 13 15.04 3.61 -9.81
N GLU A 14 15.19 3.59 -8.48
CA GLU A 14 16.27 4.31 -7.80
C GLU A 14 17.64 3.70 -8.18
N PRO A 15 18.74 4.47 -8.08
CA PRO A 15 20.08 3.93 -8.23
C PRO A 15 20.29 2.71 -7.33
N HIS A 16 20.86 1.63 -7.87
CA HIS A 16 21.09 0.37 -7.16
C HIS A 16 19.81 -0.34 -6.63
N SER A 17 18.64 0.03 -7.13
CA SER A 17 17.38 -0.64 -6.80
C SER A 17 16.65 -1.08 -8.06
N VAL A 18 15.80 -2.08 -7.92
CA VAL A 18 14.80 -2.44 -8.92
C VAL A 18 13.47 -1.72 -8.69
N LYS A 19 13.36 -0.86 -7.66
CA LYS A 19 12.11 -0.17 -7.29
C LYS A 19 12.29 1.34 -7.32
N CYS A 20 11.21 2.06 -7.63
CA CYS A 20 11.19 3.52 -7.53
C CYS A 20 11.01 4.00 -6.08
N LYS A 21 11.24 5.29 -5.82
CA LYS A 21 11.05 5.92 -4.50
C LYS A 21 9.70 5.60 -3.84
N PHE A 22 8.60 5.64 -4.58
CA PHE A 22 7.25 5.35 -4.06
C PHE A 22 7.08 3.89 -3.63
N HIS A 23 7.79 2.99 -4.30
CA HIS A 23 7.71 1.55 -4.09
C HIS A 23 8.84 0.98 -3.23
N ARG A 24 9.74 1.80 -2.71
CA ARG A 24 10.93 1.37 -1.95
C ARG A 24 10.61 0.39 -0.82
N SER A 25 9.56 0.66 -0.05
CA SER A 25 9.13 -0.13 1.10
C SER A 25 8.05 -1.18 0.77
N ARG A 26 7.67 -1.30 -0.50
CA ARG A 26 6.60 -2.20 -0.92
C ARG A 26 7.19 -3.53 -1.38
N SER A 27 6.64 -4.64 -0.90
CA SER A 27 7.05 -5.98 -1.31
C SER A 27 6.26 -6.46 -2.53
N LYS A 28 6.89 -7.30 -3.35
CA LYS A 28 6.21 -8.01 -4.44
C LYS A 28 5.47 -9.22 -3.90
N CYS A 29 4.48 -9.66 -4.66
CA CYS A 29 3.81 -10.93 -4.41
C CYS A 29 4.83 -12.09 -4.41
N VAL A 30 4.65 -13.04 -3.49
CA VAL A 30 5.51 -14.20 -3.34
C VAL A 30 5.38 -15.21 -4.48
N GLU A 31 4.21 -15.27 -5.14
CA GLU A 31 4.01 -16.10 -6.32
C GLU A 31 5.08 -15.86 -7.39
N ALA A 32 5.60 -16.95 -7.95
CA ALA A 32 6.57 -16.92 -9.03
C ALA A 32 6.06 -16.04 -10.18
N ASN A 33 6.95 -15.22 -10.73
CA ASN A 33 6.66 -14.32 -11.86
C ASN A 33 5.54 -13.30 -11.61
N CYS A 34 5.13 -13.07 -10.36
CA CYS A 34 4.16 -12.04 -10.04
C CYS A 34 4.84 -10.73 -9.64
N LEU A 35 4.73 -9.74 -10.51
CA LEU A 35 5.23 -8.39 -10.28
C LEU A 35 4.20 -7.45 -9.65
N ASN A 36 3.08 -7.99 -9.15
CA ASN A 36 2.09 -7.20 -8.43
C ASN A 36 2.56 -6.91 -7.02
N GLN A 37 2.14 -5.76 -6.50
CA GLN A 37 2.35 -5.39 -5.10
C GLN A 37 1.64 -6.37 -4.16
N ALA A 38 2.37 -6.85 -3.14
CA ALA A 38 1.78 -7.58 -2.05
C ALA A 38 0.84 -6.65 -1.26
N TYR A 39 -0.37 -7.12 -1.01
CA TYR A 39 -1.39 -6.40 -0.24
C TYR A 39 -1.42 -6.89 1.21
N ALA A 40 -1.39 -8.21 1.40
CA ALA A 40 -1.38 -8.85 2.70
C ALA A 40 -0.76 -10.25 2.59
N ARG A 41 -0.11 -10.71 3.67
CA ARG A 41 0.44 -12.08 3.78
C ARG A 41 1.42 -12.44 2.64
N GLY A 42 2.19 -11.44 2.17
CA GLY A 42 3.12 -11.61 1.05
C GLY A 42 2.48 -11.85 -0.32
N ARG A 43 1.14 -11.82 -0.45
CA ARG A 43 0.45 -12.07 -1.72
C ARG A 43 -0.25 -10.81 -2.23
N CYS A 44 -0.50 -10.75 -3.53
CA CYS A 44 -1.36 -9.72 -4.14
C CYS A 44 -2.84 -10.14 -4.08
N VAL A 45 -3.76 -9.24 -4.42
CA VAL A 45 -5.21 -9.51 -4.39
C VAL A 45 -5.60 -10.70 -5.28
N ARG A 46 -4.96 -10.85 -6.46
CA ARG A 46 -5.21 -11.96 -7.38
C ARG A 46 -4.72 -13.30 -6.84
N HIS A 47 -3.67 -13.27 -6.03
CA HIS A 47 -3.04 -14.45 -5.43
C HIS A 47 -3.47 -14.68 -3.98
N GLY A 48 -4.70 -14.29 -3.61
CA GLY A 48 -5.28 -14.70 -2.32
C GLY A 48 -4.99 -13.77 -1.14
N ALA A 49 -4.49 -12.55 -1.35
CA ALA A 49 -4.38 -11.57 -0.26
C ALA A 49 -5.75 -11.15 0.33
N LYS A 50 -6.83 -11.34 -0.43
CA LYS A 50 -8.22 -11.14 0.02
C LYS A 50 -8.98 -12.46 -0.07
N LYS A 51 -9.74 -12.78 0.99
CA LYS A 51 -10.65 -13.93 1.00
C LYS A 51 -11.76 -13.73 -0.04
N ARG A 52 -12.24 -14.84 -0.62
CA ARG A 52 -13.34 -14.86 -1.58
C ARG A 52 -14.69 -14.82 -0.87
N CYS A 53 -15.71 -14.41 -1.62
CA CYS A 53 -17.09 -14.50 -1.19
C CYS A 53 -17.47 -15.96 -0.93
N ILE A 54 -18.24 -16.23 0.13
CA ILE A 54 -18.67 -17.58 0.52
C ILE A 54 -19.72 -18.16 -0.43
N VAL A 55 -20.50 -17.32 -1.11
CA VAL A 55 -21.48 -17.80 -2.12
C VAL A 55 -20.76 -18.60 -3.22
N GLU A 56 -21.24 -19.81 -3.44
CA GLU A 56 -20.76 -20.74 -4.46
C GLU A 56 -20.70 -20.07 -5.84
N ALA A 57 -19.68 -20.42 -6.62
CA ALA A 57 -19.36 -19.82 -7.92
C ALA A 57 -19.14 -18.29 -7.94
N CYS A 58 -19.07 -17.61 -6.78
CA CYS A 58 -18.79 -16.16 -6.75
C CYS A 58 -17.29 -15.85 -6.85
N ALA A 59 -16.87 -15.26 -7.97
CA ALA A 59 -15.48 -14.86 -8.16
C ALA A 59 -15.05 -13.56 -7.44
N GLN A 60 -15.94 -12.94 -6.66
CA GLN A 60 -15.69 -11.64 -6.05
C GLN A 60 -15.01 -11.75 -4.69
N ASN A 61 -14.22 -10.73 -4.36
CA ASN A 61 -13.58 -10.65 -3.04
C ASN A 61 -14.59 -10.29 -1.95
N ARG A 62 -14.44 -10.96 -0.80
CA ARG A 62 -15.16 -10.66 0.45
C ARG A 62 -14.88 -9.22 0.86
N ARG A 63 -15.95 -8.48 1.19
CA ARG A 63 -15.89 -7.09 1.66
C ARG A 63 -16.47 -6.95 3.06
N PHE A 64 -17.48 -7.75 3.38
CA PHE A 64 -18.22 -7.61 4.62
C PHE A 64 -18.72 -8.94 5.13
N GLY A 65 -18.40 -9.27 6.39
CA GLY A 65 -18.63 -10.63 6.89
C GLY A 65 -18.17 -11.61 5.81
N GLY A 66 -18.92 -12.69 5.57
CA GLY A 66 -18.73 -13.74 4.55
C GLY A 66 -18.73 -13.33 3.07
N PHE A 67 -19.13 -12.11 2.73
CA PHE A 67 -19.73 -11.84 1.43
C PHE A 67 -19.06 -10.69 0.67
N CYS A 68 -19.17 -10.70 -0.66
CA CYS A 68 -18.83 -9.55 -1.50
C CYS A 68 -19.92 -8.48 -1.41
N SER A 69 -19.67 -7.27 -1.94
CA SER A 69 -20.65 -6.18 -1.89
C SER A 69 -22.02 -6.50 -2.50
N LYS A 70 -22.10 -7.47 -3.43
CA LYS A 70 -23.36 -7.89 -4.07
C LYS A 70 -24.14 -8.91 -3.24
N HIS A 71 -23.44 -9.83 -2.56
CA HIS A 71 -24.06 -10.91 -1.80
C HIS A 71 -24.26 -10.59 -0.32
N ALA A 72 -23.76 -9.45 0.13
CA ALA A 72 -23.84 -9.09 1.53
C ALA A 72 -25.21 -8.45 1.81
N GLN A 73 -26.10 -9.22 2.46
CA GLN A 73 -27.52 -8.88 2.67
C GLN A 73 -27.73 -7.64 3.55
N ASN A 74 -26.87 -7.41 4.53
CA ASN A 74 -27.02 -6.34 5.52
C ASN A 74 -26.23 -5.06 5.18
N HIS A 75 -25.89 -4.85 3.91
CA HIS A 75 -25.19 -3.64 3.45
C HIS A 75 -26.15 -2.57 2.95
N ARG A 76 -27.29 -2.42 3.65
CA ARG A 76 -28.15 -1.27 3.41
C ARG A 76 -27.30 -0.03 3.64
N LYS A 77 -27.15 0.79 2.59
CA LYS A 77 -26.55 2.11 2.71
C LYS A 77 -27.33 2.83 3.80
N LYS A 78 -26.64 3.22 4.88
CA LYS A 78 -27.28 4.02 5.93
C LYS A 78 -27.91 5.24 5.25
N LYS A 79 -29.14 5.55 5.64
CA LYS A 79 -29.84 6.77 5.22
C LYS A 79 -29.74 7.81 6.34
N CYS A 80 -29.98 9.07 6.00
CA CYS A 80 -30.08 10.13 6.97
C CYS A 80 -31.16 9.80 8.00
N GLY A 81 -30.89 9.96 9.29
CA GLY A 81 -31.84 9.70 10.37
C GLY A 81 -33.00 10.70 10.48
N VAL A 82 -33.27 11.48 9.44
CA VAL A 82 -34.45 12.36 9.37
C VAL A 82 -35.47 11.62 8.51
N ASP A 83 -36.70 11.52 9.00
CA ASP A 83 -37.76 10.78 8.32
C ASP A 83 -37.96 11.25 6.87
N GLY A 84 -38.21 10.30 5.97
CA GLY A 84 -38.29 10.55 4.52
C GLY A 84 -36.98 10.97 3.82
N CYS A 85 -35.83 11.05 4.50
CA CYS A 85 -34.58 11.47 3.86
C CYS A 85 -33.71 10.31 3.37
N GLU A 86 -33.60 10.16 2.06
CA GLU A 86 -32.81 9.07 1.44
C GLU A 86 -31.32 9.38 1.26
N ARG A 87 -30.89 10.59 1.63
CA ARG A 87 -29.49 11.01 1.47
C ARG A 87 -28.57 10.25 2.41
N GLN A 88 -27.33 10.01 1.98
CA GLN A 88 -26.32 9.35 2.79
C GLN A 88 -25.98 10.19 4.04
N PRO A 89 -25.89 9.57 5.23
CA PRO A 89 -25.47 10.25 6.44
C PRO A 89 -23.95 10.40 6.48
N HIS A 90 -23.52 11.48 7.12
CA HIS A 90 -22.13 11.75 7.49
C HIS A 90 -22.02 11.69 9.01
N ALA A 91 -21.64 12.79 9.67
CA ALA A 91 -21.61 12.87 11.12
C ALA A 91 -23.03 12.82 11.71
N LYS A 92 -23.13 12.35 12.96
CA LYS A 92 -24.39 12.34 13.75
C LYS A 92 -25.55 11.58 13.09
N GLY A 93 -25.26 10.67 12.15
CA GLY A 93 -26.29 9.92 11.42
C GLY A 93 -27.14 10.78 10.48
N LYS A 94 -26.74 12.02 10.15
CA LYS A 94 -27.52 12.94 9.31
C LYS A 94 -26.76 13.28 8.02
N CYS A 95 -27.47 13.66 6.96
CA CYS A 95 -26.84 14.17 5.74
C CYS A 95 -26.35 15.62 5.94
N VAL A 96 -25.58 16.17 4.99
CA VAL A 96 -25.06 17.54 5.08
C VAL A 96 -26.17 18.57 5.35
N ARG A 97 -27.29 18.48 4.62
CA ARG A 97 -28.45 19.38 4.77
C ARG A 97 -29.14 19.28 6.14
N HIS A 98 -29.10 18.10 6.76
CA HIS A 98 -29.72 17.86 8.06
C HIS A 98 -28.71 17.94 9.22
N GLY A 99 -27.56 18.58 9.02
CA GLY A 99 -26.58 18.81 10.10
C GLY A 99 -25.53 17.72 10.29
N GLY A 100 -25.34 16.85 9.29
CA GLY A 100 -24.22 15.91 9.25
C GLY A 100 -22.93 16.48 8.66
N GLY A 101 -23.00 17.68 8.08
CA GLY A 101 -21.83 18.43 7.63
C GLY A 101 -21.24 19.25 8.77
N ARG A 102 -19.92 19.49 8.71
CA ARG A 102 -19.25 20.46 9.58
C ARG A 102 -19.22 21.82 8.90
N PHE A 103 -19.38 22.89 9.66
CA PHE A 103 -19.16 24.25 9.16
C PHE A 103 -17.70 24.66 9.31
N CYS A 104 -17.30 25.65 8.53
CA CYS A 104 -16.00 26.27 8.62
C CYS A 104 -15.80 26.88 10.02
N LYS A 105 -14.63 26.65 10.64
CA LYS A 105 -14.32 27.17 11.98
C LYS A 105 -14.04 28.68 12.01
N THR A 106 -13.78 29.30 10.85
CA THR A 106 -13.62 30.76 10.73
C THR A 106 -14.88 31.49 11.17
N GLU A 107 -14.72 32.47 12.06
CA GLU A 107 -15.82 33.29 12.57
C GLU A 107 -16.64 33.93 11.43
N GLY A 108 -17.96 33.92 11.57
CA GLY A 108 -18.89 34.43 10.57
C GLY A 108 -19.02 33.59 9.29
N CYS A 109 -18.26 32.50 9.12
CA CYS A 109 -18.32 31.69 7.91
C CYS A 109 -19.40 30.60 7.98
N THR A 110 -20.44 30.71 7.15
CA THR A 110 -21.52 29.73 7.04
C THR A 110 -21.24 28.60 6.03
N ALA A 111 -20.07 28.61 5.39
CA ALA A 111 -19.70 27.58 4.41
C ALA A 111 -19.33 26.25 5.10
N HIS A 112 -19.59 25.13 4.43
CA HIS A 112 -19.18 23.81 4.92
C HIS A 112 -17.67 23.61 4.85
N ALA A 113 -17.13 22.95 5.87
CA ALA A 113 -15.73 22.53 5.90
C ALA A 113 -15.48 21.41 4.89
N ARG A 114 -14.41 21.55 4.10
CA ARG A 114 -13.97 20.57 3.10
C ARG A 114 -12.59 20.01 3.40
N ILE A 115 -11.74 20.80 4.07
CA ILE A 115 -10.35 20.44 4.39
C ILE A 115 -10.16 20.69 5.89
N GLY A 116 -9.99 19.62 6.67
CA GLY A 116 -9.89 19.71 8.13
C GLY A 116 -11.13 20.35 8.77
N ALA A 117 -10.95 21.51 9.41
CA ALA A 117 -12.02 22.29 10.03
C ALA A 117 -12.48 23.50 9.20
N PHE A 118 -11.96 23.67 7.97
CA PHE A 118 -12.14 24.88 7.17
C PHE A 118 -12.77 24.60 5.81
N CYS A 119 -13.47 25.59 5.25
CA CYS A 119 -13.98 25.52 3.87
C CYS A 119 -12.83 25.69 2.87
N ALA A 120 -13.07 25.44 1.59
CA ALA A 120 -12.04 25.57 0.55
C ALA A 120 -11.38 26.96 0.51
N ARG A 121 -12.13 28.04 0.83
CA ARG A 121 -11.60 29.42 0.88
C ARG A 121 -10.76 29.73 2.12
N HIS A 122 -10.90 28.95 3.19
CA HIS A 122 -10.23 29.20 4.47
C HIS A 122 -9.23 28.10 4.85
N ALA A 123 -9.05 27.08 3.99
CA ALA A 123 -8.15 25.96 4.23
C ALA A 123 -6.68 26.39 4.34
N ASP A 124 -6.28 27.45 3.63
CA ASP A 124 -4.90 27.94 3.64
C ASP A 124 -4.46 28.52 4.98
N LYS A 125 -5.40 29.03 5.80
CA LYS A 125 -5.10 29.56 7.13
C LYS A 125 -4.57 28.48 8.09
N ASP A 126 -4.98 27.22 7.92
CA ASP A 126 -4.46 26.08 8.70
C ASP A 126 -3.11 25.59 8.18
N SER A 127 -2.89 25.65 6.86
CA SER A 127 -1.62 25.32 6.22
C SER A 127 -0.50 26.27 6.64
N GLN A 128 -0.80 27.58 6.75
CA GLN A 128 0.14 28.57 7.27
C GLN A 128 0.44 28.35 8.76
N ARG A 129 -0.58 28.07 9.58
CA ARG A 129 -0.38 27.77 11.01
C ARG A 129 0.52 26.55 11.22
N LYS A 130 0.38 25.49 10.43
CA LYS A 130 1.26 24.31 10.52
C LYS A 130 2.70 24.60 10.08
N LYS A 131 2.90 25.44 9.05
CA LYS A 131 4.24 25.88 8.63
C LYS A 131 4.89 26.80 9.67
N ALA A 132 4.12 27.65 10.33
CA ALA A 132 4.61 28.58 11.34
C ALA A 132 4.90 27.92 12.71
N ASN A 133 4.32 26.75 13.00
CA ASN A 133 4.58 25.99 14.24
C ASN A 133 5.54 24.80 14.04
N LEU A 134 6.14 24.68 12.85
CA LEU A 134 7.30 23.82 12.66
C LEU A 134 8.52 24.67 13.02
N GLU A 135 8.93 24.59 14.28
CA GLU A 135 10.28 25.03 14.65
C GLU A 135 11.26 24.33 13.70
N PRO A 136 12.19 25.06 13.05
CA PRO A 136 13.22 24.42 12.26
C PRO A 136 13.92 23.41 13.16
N ILE A 137 13.95 22.15 12.74
CA ILE A 137 14.86 21.18 13.33
C ILE A 137 16.24 21.73 13.01
N THR A 138 16.81 22.51 13.93
CA THR A 138 18.23 22.82 13.89
C THR A 138 18.93 21.48 13.88
N ALA A 139 19.92 21.33 13.01
CA ALA A 139 20.81 20.18 13.07
C ALA A 139 21.46 20.22 14.46
N GLN A 140 20.83 19.55 15.43
CA GLN A 140 21.47 19.24 16.69
C GLN A 140 22.70 18.47 16.27
N LYS A 141 23.86 19.05 16.56
CA LYS A 141 25.17 18.48 16.34
C LYS A 141 25.10 17.07 16.89
N LEU A 142 25.10 16.07 16.01
CA LEU A 142 25.31 14.68 16.41
C LEU A 142 26.71 14.67 17.00
N GLU A 143 26.78 14.71 18.33
CA GLU A 143 28.02 14.50 19.04
C GLU A 143 28.47 13.06 18.77
N ALA A 144 29.78 12.87 18.62
CA ALA A 144 30.31 11.55 18.37
C ALA A 144 29.84 10.60 19.48
N PRO A 145 29.37 9.38 19.14
CA PRO A 145 28.91 8.42 20.14
C PRO A 145 30.01 8.19 21.16
N ASP A 146 29.63 8.16 22.44
CA ASP A 146 30.58 7.93 23.52
C ASP A 146 31.08 6.48 23.53
N GLU A 147 32.06 6.20 24.38
CA GLU A 147 32.70 4.88 24.47
C GLU A 147 31.70 3.77 24.83
N LEU A 148 30.62 4.12 25.55
CA LEU A 148 29.57 3.19 25.92
C LEU A 148 28.63 2.91 24.73
N ASP A 149 28.29 3.92 23.96
CA ASP A 149 27.49 3.80 22.73
C ASP A 149 28.22 2.96 21.66
N LEU A 150 29.53 3.13 21.52
CA LEU A 150 30.38 2.33 20.64
C LEU A 150 30.47 0.86 21.10
N ALA A 151 30.51 0.62 22.41
CA ALA A 151 30.50 -0.72 22.96
C ALA A 151 29.15 -1.43 22.71
N ILE A 152 28.02 -0.72 22.86
CA ILE A 152 26.68 -1.24 22.57
C ILE A 152 26.52 -1.56 21.07
N LEU A 153 27.00 -0.69 20.18
CA LEU A 153 26.99 -0.94 18.74
C LEU A 153 27.80 -2.18 18.37
N ASN A 154 28.99 -2.33 18.93
CA ASN A 154 29.83 -3.50 18.69
C ASN A 154 29.17 -4.79 19.20
N ASP A 155 28.52 -4.76 20.37
CA ASP A 155 27.83 -5.94 20.93
C ASP A 155 26.59 -6.34 20.10
N LEU A 156 25.87 -5.37 19.54
CA LEU A 156 24.75 -5.63 18.63
C LEU A 156 25.20 -6.15 17.24
N THR A 157 26.44 -5.88 16.84
CA THR A 157 26.99 -6.34 15.55
C THR A 157 27.82 -7.62 15.65
N ARG A 158 28.11 -8.10 16.86
CA ARG A 158 28.89 -9.33 17.11
C ARG A 158 28.24 -10.61 16.58
N ASP A 159 26.93 -10.59 16.38
CA ASP A 159 26.17 -11.71 15.79
C ASP A 159 25.92 -11.53 14.27
N ILE A 160 26.56 -10.54 13.62
CA ILE A 160 26.48 -10.32 12.15
C ILE A 160 27.77 -10.80 11.46
N ASP A 161 28.44 -11.79 12.03
CA ASP A 161 29.28 -12.68 11.24
C ASP A 161 28.40 -13.87 10.79
N TYR A 162 28.51 -14.22 9.51
CA TYR A 162 27.83 -15.35 8.81
C TYR A 162 26.46 -15.09 8.16
N MET A 163 26.52 -14.47 6.97
CA MET A 163 26.05 -15.16 5.76
C MET A 163 26.75 -14.56 4.53
N THR A 164 27.98 -15.00 4.28
CA THR A 164 28.48 -15.06 2.91
C THR A 164 27.63 -16.11 2.18
N PRO A 165 26.83 -15.76 1.16
CA PRO A 165 26.15 -16.78 0.37
C PRO A 165 27.22 -17.57 -0.40
N PRO A 166 27.14 -18.91 -0.49
CA PRO A 166 28.04 -19.68 -1.33
C PRO A 166 27.60 -19.51 -2.78
N PHE A 167 27.88 -18.36 -3.39
CA PHE A 167 27.85 -18.25 -4.85
C PHE A 167 29.18 -18.76 -5.38
N ASN A 168 29.28 -20.08 -5.54
CA ASN A 168 30.21 -20.67 -6.49
C ASN A 168 29.80 -20.19 -7.88
N TYR A 169 30.46 -19.13 -8.35
CA TYR A 169 30.48 -18.77 -9.75
C TYR A 169 31.28 -19.85 -10.48
N ILE A 170 30.60 -20.89 -10.94
CA ILE A 170 31.17 -21.81 -11.91
C ILE A 170 31.15 -21.07 -13.25
N SER A 171 32.29 -20.45 -13.56
CA SER A 171 32.67 -20.10 -14.92
C SER A 171 32.93 -21.39 -15.70
N THR A 172 31.91 -21.91 -16.38
CA THR A 172 32.11 -22.84 -17.50
C THR A 172 31.60 -22.20 -18.77
N SER A 173 32.53 -21.62 -19.51
CA SER A 173 32.50 -21.62 -20.96
C SER A 173 32.42 -23.06 -21.46
N SER A 174 31.26 -23.50 -21.96
CA SER A 174 31.17 -24.50 -23.03
C SER A 174 29.75 -24.53 -23.64
N PRO A 175 29.62 -24.84 -24.94
CA PRO A 175 28.45 -24.51 -25.75
C PRO A 175 27.39 -25.62 -25.81
N ILE A 176 26.22 -25.18 -26.30
CA ILE A 176 25.07 -25.90 -26.84
C ILE A 176 25.34 -27.35 -27.28
N SER A 177 24.63 -28.32 -26.69
CA SER A 177 23.95 -29.44 -27.40
C SER A 177 23.32 -30.42 -26.39
N GLU A 178 22.04 -30.74 -26.64
CA GLU A 178 21.37 -32.03 -26.34
C GLU A 178 21.34 -32.46 -24.85
N ILE A 179 20.19 -32.67 -24.22
CA ILE A 179 19.30 -33.81 -24.49
C ILE A 179 17.88 -33.43 -24.01
N CYS A 180 16.98 -33.36 -24.99
CA CYS A 180 15.54 -33.46 -24.80
C CYS A 180 15.14 -34.94 -24.66
N GLY A 181 14.23 -35.24 -23.75
CA GLY A 181 13.38 -36.43 -23.79
C GLY A 181 12.21 -36.18 -22.85
N GLY A 182 10.95 -36.35 -23.20
CA GLY A 182 10.28 -36.60 -24.47
C GLY A 182 8.78 -36.55 -24.15
N PHE A 183 7.96 -35.94 -25.01
CA PHE A 183 6.51 -36.15 -24.99
C PHE A 183 6.02 -36.12 -26.44
N LYS A 184 5.67 -37.31 -26.94
CA LYS A 184 5.03 -37.49 -28.24
C LYS A 184 3.63 -36.86 -28.19
N LEU A 185 3.29 -36.06 -29.18
CA LEU A 185 1.91 -35.72 -29.51
C LEU A 185 1.55 -36.56 -30.74
N ASP A 186 0.60 -37.48 -30.56
CA ASP A 186 -0.07 -38.15 -31.67
C ASP A 186 -1.04 -37.16 -32.33
N LEU A 187 -0.73 -36.77 -33.56
CA LEU A 187 -1.68 -36.19 -34.51
C LEU A 187 -2.21 -37.32 -35.39
N THR A 188 -3.48 -37.69 -35.21
CA THR A 188 -4.25 -38.39 -36.25
C THR A 188 -4.84 -37.37 -37.21
N MET A 189 -4.50 -37.54 -38.49
CA MET A 189 -5.01 -36.79 -39.64
C MET A 189 -6.49 -37.06 -39.92
N GLN A 190 -7.20 -36.02 -40.36
CA GLN A 190 -7.89 -35.95 -41.66
C GLN A 190 -7.95 -34.50 -42.10
#